data_AF-A0A7C5TBE9-F1
#
_entry.id   AF-A0A7C5TBE9-F1
#
_cell.length_a   1.000
_cell.length_b   1.000
_cell.length_c   1.000
_cell.angle_alpha   90.00
_cell.angle_beta   90.00
_cell.angle_gamma   90.00
#
_symmetry.space_group_name_H-M   'P 1'
#
loop_
_entity.id
_entity.type
_entity.pdbx_description
1 polymer ?
#
loop_
_entity_poly.entity_id
_entity_poly.type
_entity_poly.pdbx_seq_one_letter_code
_entity_poly.pdbx_strand_id
1 'polypeptide(L)'
;MSESEVREIRERDLPWFYRLILKIPGAEFLENAGGLFWAIIVPAFLTMEFFLSLFLILSFPFPVNVILVSIIPSAALVLFVKVTLKRFINWWNANFGESRFEWNIEKALDEYLSMLGRNEKEKS
;
A
#
# COMPACT_ATOMS: atom_id res chain seq x y z
N MET A 1 -21.33 -20.72 -8.93
CA MET A 1 -19.93 -20.59 -8.46
C MET A 1 -19.89 -19.27 -7.70
N SER A 2 -19.64 -19.28 -6.38
CA SER A 2 -20.06 -18.18 -5.49
C SER A 2 -19.45 -16.84 -5.89
N GLU A 3 -20.32 -15.88 -6.18
CA GLU A 3 -19.99 -14.47 -6.39
C GLU A 3 -19.17 -13.99 -5.19
N SER A 4 -17.93 -13.61 -5.45
CA SER A 4 -17.05 -13.04 -4.45
C SER A 4 -17.56 -11.65 -4.10
N GLU A 5 -18.49 -11.57 -3.14
CA GLU A 5 -18.79 -10.33 -2.44
C GLU A 5 -17.46 -9.71 -2.01
N VAL A 6 -17.17 -8.51 -2.51
CA VAL A 6 -16.00 -7.76 -2.07
C VAL A 6 -16.26 -7.40 -0.61
N ARG A 7 -15.56 -8.09 0.29
CA ARG A 7 -15.74 -7.95 1.73
C ARG A 7 -14.71 -6.99 2.31
N GLU A 8 -15.13 -6.31 3.37
CA GLU A 8 -14.27 -5.49 4.20
C GLU A 8 -13.06 -6.30 4.71
N ILE A 9 -11.86 -5.73 4.60
CA ILE A 9 -10.64 -6.37 5.09
C ILE A 9 -10.58 -6.18 6.60
N ARG A 10 -10.73 -7.27 7.35
CA ARG A 10 -10.53 -7.28 8.80
C ARG A 10 -9.11 -7.72 9.13
N GLU A 11 -8.52 -7.12 10.14
CA GLU A 11 -7.13 -7.40 10.56
C GLU A 11 -6.88 -8.88 10.88
N ARG A 12 -7.92 -9.60 11.32
CA ARG A 12 -7.88 -11.04 11.61
C ARG A 12 -7.73 -11.92 10.36
N ASP A 13 -8.16 -11.44 9.20
CA ASP A 13 -8.13 -12.17 7.93
C ASP A 13 -6.77 -11.98 7.22
N LEU A 14 -5.92 -11.09 7.74
CA LEU A 14 -4.58 -10.87 7.21
C LEU A 14 -3.61 -12.01 7.59
N PRO A 15 -2.65 -12.32 6.70
CA PRO A 15 -1.49 -13.14 7.04
C PRO A 15 -0.80 -12.69 8.34
N TRP A 16 -0.24 -13.65 9.07
CA TRP A 16 0.31 -13.41 10.42
C TRP A 16 1.42 -12.35 10.45
N PHE A 17 2.25 -12.27 9.40
CA PHE A 17 3.36 -11.31 9.32
C PHE A 17 2.86 -9.88 9.12
N TYR A 18 1.77 -9.67 8.38
CA TYR A 18 1.14 -8.36 8.26
C TYR A 18 0.51 -7.90 9.58
N ARG A 19 -0.13 -8.81 10.32
CA ARG A 19 -0.62 -8.53 11.68
C ARG A 19 0.52 -8.12 12.61
N LEU A 20 1.69 -8.75 12.48
CA LEU A 20 2.86 -8.41 13.28
C LEU A 20 3.36 -6.99 12.98
N ILE A 21 3.44 -6.64 11.69
CA ILE A 21 3.87 -5.31 11.23
C ILE A 21 2.89 -4.23 11.71
N LEU A 22 1.57 -4.48 11.65
CA LEU A 22 0.54 -3.55 12.10
C LEU A 22 0.60 -3.26 13.61
N LYS A 23 1.03 -4.23 14.42
CA LYS A 23 1.18 -4.08 15.87
C LYS A 23 2.37 -3.23 16.32
N ILE A 24 3.29 -2.87 15.42
CA ILE A 24 4.49 -2.10 15.79
C ILE A 24 4.08 -0.67 16.21
N PRO A 25 4.37 -0.23 17.45
CA PRO A 25 4.03 1.13 17.89
C PRO A 25 4.91 2.18 17.18
N GLY A 26 4.42 3.42 17.05
CA GLY A 26 5.27 4.57 16.68
C GLY A 26 5.19 5.09 15.24
N ALA A 27 4.15 4.75 14.47
CA ALA A 27 3.97 5.26 13.10
C ALA A 27 2.70 6.12 12.90
N GLU A 28 1.96 6.42 13.96
CA GLU A 28 0.65 7.11 13.88
C GLU A 28 0.74 8.48 13.20
N PHE A 29 1.84 9.23 13.41
CA PHE A 29 2.04 10.51 12.75
C PHE A 29 2.28 10.36 11.23
N LEU A 30 2.98 9.30 10.82
CA LEU A 30 3.24 8.99 9.40
C LEU A 30 1.98 8.48 8.72
N GLU A 31 1.14 7.75 9.45
CA GLU A 31 -0.14 7.23 8.96
C GLU A 31 -1.05 8.39 8.50
N ASN A 32 -1.10 9.49 9.26
CA ASN A 32 -1.92 10.67 8.96
C ASN A 32 -1.31 11.64 7.93
N ALA A 33 -0.02 11.52 7.62
CA ALA A 33 0.71 12.48 6.78
C ALA A 33 0.39 12.41 5.26
N GLY A 34 -0.69 11.73 4.84
CA GLY A 34 -1.24 11.69 3.47
C GLY A 34 -0.20 11.78 2.33
N GLY A 35 -0.36 12.78 1.46
CA GLY A 35 0.56 13.07 0.35
C GLY A 35 1.91 13.66 0.78
N LEU A 36 1.99 14.33 1.94
CA LEU A 36 3.23 14.84 2.53
C LEU A 36 4.23 13.72 2.81
N PHE A 37 3.73 12.55 3.20
CA PHE A 37 4.53 11.35 3.39
C PHE A 37 5.32 10.97 2.14
N TRP A 38 4.65 10.93 0.99
CA TRP A 38 5.27 10.52 -0.27
C TRP A 38 6.07 11.64 -0.94
N ALA A 39 5.62 12.89 -0.81
CA ALA A 39 6.24 14.02 -1.48
C ALA A 39 7.50 14.54 -0.76
N ILE A 40 7.54 14.45 0.58
CA ILE A 40 8.58 15.10 1.39
C ILE A 40 9.29 14.07 2.26
N ILE A 41 8.55 13.31 3.07
CA ILE A 41 9.16 12.43 4.07
C ILE A 41 9.95 11.30 3.40
N VAL A 42 9.38 10.61 2.41
CA VAL A 42 10.04 9.51 1.69
C VAL A 42 11.30 10.00 0.95
N PRO A 43 11.26 11.05 0.10
CA PRO A 43 12.46 11.50 -0.60
C PRO A 43 13.55 12.03 0.34
N ALA A 44 13.16 12.78 1.40
CA ALA A 44 14.11 13.27 2.39
C ALA A 44 14.78 12.10 3.15
N PHE A 45 13.99 11.11 3.55
CA PHE A 45 14.50 9.91 4.22
C PHE A 45 15.46 9.13 3.32
N LEU A 46 15.11 8.90 2.05
CA LEU A 46 15.98 8.20 1.08
C LEU A 46 17.29 8.94 0.86
N THR A 47 17.22 10.27 0.74
CA THR A 47 18.42 11.09 0.56
C THR A 47 19.33 11.01 1.79
N MET A 48 18.75 11.13 2.99
CA MET A 48 19.49 11.02 4.24
C MET A 48 20.09 9.63 4.45
N GLU A 49 19.32 8.58 4.14
CA GLU A 49 19.76 7.19 4.21
C GLU A 49 20.94 6.95 3.28
N PHE A 50 20.89 7.46 2.06
CA PHE A 50 21.99 7.33 1.10
C PHE A 50 23.31 7.90 1.65
N PHE A 51 23.28 9.12 2.19
CA PHE A 51 24.48 9.73 2.77
C PHE A 51 24.95 8.99 4.03
N LEU A 52 24.01 8.53 4.86
CA LEU A 52 24.33 7.76 6.06
C LEU A 52 24.99 6.42 5.69
N SER A 53 24.46 5.73 4.69
CA SER A 53 25.00 4.46 4.18
C SER A 53 26.39 4.66 3.60
N LEU A 54 26.63 5.72 2.82
CA LEU A 54 27.99 6.07 2.38
C LEU A 54 28.93 6.32 3.56
N PHE A 55 28.48 7.09 4.56
CA PHE A 55 29.28 7.37 5.75
C PHE A 55 29.64 6.09 6.53
N LEU A 56 28.68 5.18 6.72
CA LEU A 56 28.88 3.92 7.43
C LEU A 56 29.83 2.98 6.68
N ILE A 57 29.74 2.92 5.35
CA ILE A 57 30.66 2.12 4.51
C ILE A 57 32.10 2.61 4.65
N LEU A 58 32.30 3.93 4.64
CA LEU A 58 33.62 4.54 4.68
C LEU A 58 34.23 4.54 6.09
N SER A 59 33.39 4.60 7.12
CA SER A 59 33.84 4.76 8.52
C SER A 59 34.06 3.44 9.25
N PHE A 60 33.44 2.34 8.81
CA PHE A 60 33.54 1.04 9.47
C PHE A 60 34.20 -0.02 8.56
N PRO A 61 35.05 -0.90 9.12
CA PRO A 61 35.63 -1.99 8.35
C PRO A 61 34.61 -3.09 8.05
N PHE A 62 34.88 -3.86 7.00
CA PHE A 62 34.13 -5.07 6.69
C PHE A 62 34.30 -6.11 7.82
N PRO A 63 33.23 -6.83 8.23
CA PRO A 63 31.86 -6.82 7.70
C PRO A 63 30.89 -5.89 8.44
N VAL A 64 31.37 -5.14 9.44
CA VAL A 64 30.53 -4.33 10.34
C VAL A 64 29.76 -3.27 9.57
N ASN A 65 30.39 -2.66 8.56
CA ASN A 65 29.72 -1.70 7.68
C ASN A 65 28.51 -2.30 6.94
N VAL A 66 28.62 -3.51 6.38
CA VAL A 66 27.52 -4.18 5.67
C VAL A 66 26.34 -4.44 6.60
N ILE A 67 26.62 -4.88 7.83
CA ILE A 67 25.58 -5.12 8.83
C ILE A 67 24.87 -3.80 9.16
N LEU A 68 25.62 -2.74 9.47
CA LEU A 68 25.06 -1.43 9.82
C LEU A 68 24.22 -0.82 8.70
N VAL A 69 24.74 -0.88 7.46
CA VAL A 69 24.05 -0.38 6.26
C VAL A 69 22.81 -1.18 5.94
N SER A 70 22.73 -2.45 6.35
CA SER A 70 21.53 -3.28 6.11
C SER A 70 20.41 -3.05 7.15
N ILE A 71 20.77 -2.80 8.41
CA ILE A 71 19.80 -2.72 9.52
C ILE A 71 18.89 -1.50 9.38
N ILE A 72 19.49 -0.34 9.09
CA ILE A 72 18.77 0.94 9.03
C ILE A 72 17.70 0.95 7.94
N PRO A 73 18.00 0.64 6.65
CA PRO A 73 16.98 0.59 5.61
C PRO A 73 15.97 -0.54 5.85
N SER A 74 16.37 -1.66 6.45
CA SER A 74 15.43 -2.74 6.79
C SER A 74 14.38 -2.29 7.82
N ALA A 75 14.81 -1.61 8.89
CA ALA A 75 13.90 -1.07 9.90
C ALA A 75 12.95 -0.02 9.30
N ALA A 76 13.48 0.86 8.44
CA ALA A 76 12.67 1.85 7.74
C ALA A 76 11.66 1.19 6.79
N LEU A 77 12.06 0.15 6.05
CA LEU A 77 11.19 -0.59 5.15
C LEU A 77 10.02 -1.22 5.91
N VAL A 78 10.25 -1.79 7.10
CA VAL A 78 9.17 -2.33 7.94
C VAL A 78 8.15 -1.25 8.31
N LEU A 79 8.62 -0.05 8.67
CA LEU A 79 7.74 1.09 8.96
C LEU A 79 6.97 1.57 7.72
N PHE A 80 7.62 1.63 6.55
CA PHE A 80 6.96 1.98 5.29
C PHE A 80 5.88 0.98 4.91
N VAL A 81 6.16 -0.31 5.06
CA VAL A 81 5.18 -1.38 4.81
C VAL A 81 4.00 -1.25 5.77
N LYS A 82 4.25 -0.97 7.06
CA LYS A 82 3.18 -0.72 8.03
C LYS A 82 2.25 0.41 7.58
N VAL A 83 2.81 1.58 7.29
CA VAL A 83 2.05 2.78 6.89
C VAL A 83 1.26 2.52 5.62
N THR A 84 1.89 1.90 4.62
CA THR A 84 1.26 1.56 3.34
C THR A 84 0.12 0.58 3.53
N LEU A 85 0.33 -0.49 4.31
CA LEU A 85 -0.67 -1.52 4.54
C LEU A 85 -1.89 -0.95 5.27
N LYS A 86 -1.69 -0.14 6.31
CA LYS A 86 -2.80 0.45 7.07
C LYS A 86 -3.62 1.41 6.20
N ARG A 87 -2.94 2.24 5.40
CA ARG A 87 -3.61 3.11 4.43
C ARG A 87 -4.37 2.33 3.36
N PHE A 88 -3.79 1.23 2.87
CA PHE A 88 -4.45 0.37 1.91
C PHE A 88 -5.72 -0.26 2.49
N ILE A 89 -5.66 -0.79 3.72
CA ILE A 89 -6.84 -1.36 4.41
C ILE A 89 -7.91 -0.28 4.60
N ASN A 90 -7.53 0.91 5.08
CA ASN A 90 -8.48 2.01 5.28
C ASN A 90 -9.11 2.46 3.96
N TRP A 91 -8.31 2.61 2.90
CA TRP A 91 -8.80 2.95 1.58
C TRP A 91 -9.72 1.86 1.03
N TRP A 92 -9.35 0.59 1.18
CA TRP A 92 -10.14 -0.54 0.72
C TRP A 92 -11.49 -0.59 1.44
N ASN A 93 -11.49 -0.51 2.77
CA ASN A 93 -12.70 -0.55 3.57
C ASN A 93 -13.60 0.67 3.29
N ALA A 94 -13.03 1.84 3.07
CA ALA A 94 -13.79 3.04 2.70
C ALA A 94 -14.46 2.93 1.32
N ASN A 95 -13.81 2.30 0.33
CA ASN A 95 -14.36 2.20 -1.03
C ASN A 95 -15.23 0.96 -1.25
N PHE A 96 -14.93 -0.14 -0.57
CA PHE A 96 -15.53 -1.45 -0.80
C PHE A 96 -16.17 -2.09 0.44
N GLY A 97 -15.93 -1.55 1.65
CA GLY A 97 -16.42 -2.14 2.90
C GLY A 97 -17.89 -1.81 3.21
N GLU A 98 -18.36 -0.61 2.84
CA GLU A 98 -19.77 -0.20 3.01
C GLU A 98 -20.57 -0.24 1.71
N SER A 99 -19.91 -0.24 0.56
CA SER A 99 -20.58 -0.29 -0.73
C SER A 99 -21.01 -1.73 -1.01
N ARG A 100 -22.29 -1.92 -1.35
CA ARG A 100 -22.77 -3.11 -2.09
C ARG A 100 -22.23 -3.07 -3.52
N PHE A 101 -20.94 -2.84 -3.69
CA PHE A 101 -20.29 -2.86 -4.99
C PHE A 101 -20.14 -4.33 -5.36
N GLU A 102 -21.24 -4.90 -5.85
CA GLU A 102 -21.23 -6.15 -6.56
C GLU A 102 -20.40 -5.93 -7.82
N TRP A 103 -19.20 -6.50 -7.84
CA TRP A 103 -18.32 -6.51 -9.01
C TRP A 103 -18.93 -7.45 -10.06
N ASN A 104 -20.11 -7.12 -10.56
CA ASN A 104 -20.83 -7.91 -11.55
C ASN A 104 -20.34 -7.48 -12.93
N ILE A 105 -19.15 -7.97 -13.29
CA ILE A 105 -18.49 -7.72 -14.57
C ILE A 105 -19.43 -8.04 -15.73
N GLU A 106 -20.23 -9.09 -15.59
CA GLU A 106 -21.21 -9.52 -16.58
C GLU A 106 -22.24 -8.42 -16.84
N LYS A 107 -22.80 -7.82 -15.78
CA LYS A 107 -23.76 -6.73 -15.89
C LYS A 107 -23.14 -5.46 -16.49
N ALA A 108 -21.91 -5.12 -16.10
CA ALA A 108 -21.19 -3.97 -16.64
C ALA A 108 -20.82 -4.17 -18.12
N LEU A 109 -20.48 -5.40 -18.51
CA LEU A 109 -20.18 -5.77 -19.90
C LEU A 109 -21.45 -5.74 -20.77
N ASP A 110 -22.56 -6.27 -20.26
CA ASP A 110 -23.87 -6.20 -20.93
C ASP A 110 -24.34 -4.76 -21.11
N GLU A 111 -24.19 -3.92 -20.09
CA GLU A 111 -24.53 -2.51 -20.17
C GLU A 111 -23.67 -1.77 -21.21
N TYR A 112 -22.36 -2.06 -21.25
CA TYR A 112 -21.45 -1.52 -22.25
C TYR A 112 -21.79 -1.98 -23.68
N LEU A 113 -22.07 -3.28 -23.89
CA LEU A 113 -22.46 -3.83 -25.19
C LEU A 113 -23.81 -3.26 -25.66
N SER A 114 -24.74 -3.05 -24.73
CA SER A 114 -26.04 -2.45 -25.04
C SER A 114 -25.91 -0.99 -25.50
N MET A 115 -25.00 -0.22 -24.91
CA MET A 115 -24.70 1.15 -25.34
C MET A 115 -24.00 1.18 -26.69
N LEU A 116 -23.12 0.22 -26.97
CA LEU A 116 -22.44 0.10 -28.27
C LEU A 116 -23.45 -0.19 -29.39
N GLY A 117 -24.32 -1.18 -29.19
CA GLY A 117 -25.35 -1.54 -30.19
C GLY A 117 -26.44 -0.48 -30.37
N ARG A 118 -26.64 0.39 -29.38
CA ARG A 118 -27.59 1.51 -29.47
C ARG A 118 -27.01 2.69 -30.27
N ASN A 119 -25.71 2.95 -30.14
CA ASN A 119 -24.99 3.94 -30.97
C ASN A 119 -24.88 3.53 -32.45
N GLU A 120 -24.84 2.23 -32.77
CA GLU A 120 -24.86 1.76 -34.16
C GLU A 120 -26.21 1.95 -34.84
N LYS A 121 -27.32 1.79 -34.09
CA LYS A 121 -28.68 1.98 -34.61
C LYS A 121 -29.07 3.44 -34.80
N GLU A 122 -28.46 4.35 -34.06
CA GLU A 122 -28.71 5.80 -34.16
C GLU A 122 -27.95 6.48 -35.31
N LYS A 123 -27.01 5.76 -35.95
CA LYS A 123 -26.22 6.22 -37.10
C LYS A 123 -26.63 5.63 -38.46
N SER A 124 -27.67 4.79 -38.51
CA SER A 124 -28.26 4.23 -39.73
C SER A 124 -29.63 4.81 -40.03
#